data_AF-A0A2D6AL36-F1
#
_entry.id   AF-A0A2D6AL36-F1
#
_cell.length_a   1.000
_cell.length_b   1.000
_cell.length_c   1.000
_cell.angle_alpha   90.00
_cell.angle_beta   90.00
_cell.angle_gamma   90.00
#
_symmetry.space_group_name_H-M   'P 1'
#
loop_
_entity.id
_entity.type
_entity.pdbx_description
1 polymer ?
#
loop_
_entity_poly.entity_id
_entity_poly.type
_entity_poly.pdbx_seq_one_letter_code
_entity_poly.pdbx_strand_id
1 'polypeptide(L)'
;MDLILGLDVSTACTGWCLLEPNGKLINLGSIPLQKCKNAYQKASVVRKRLEDLMLKYKIGSVFIEENLQAFRPGLSSAKTLSVLARFNGMVSLLCHEVFKIEPRHLNVNAARKTLGIRLIRKKHGGKPTKNQIFEWASDRIENEIPGYQWPIKILKSGPRAGQEVLDSSTYDMVDAYVIALAAVYNLNMSEENS
;
A
#
# COMPACT_ATOMS: atom_id res chain seq x y z
N MET A 1 -4.63 15.67 15.86
CA MET A 1 -3.77 14.47 15.91
C MET A 1 -3.17 14.28 14.54
N ASP A 2 -1.91 13.86 14.47
CA ASP A 2 -1.20 13.81 13.20
C ASP A 2 -1.39 12.43 12.58
N LEU A 3 -1.71 12.40 11.30
CA LEU A 3 -2.09 11.18 10.59
C LEU A 3 -0.88 10.34 10.21
N ILE A 4 -1.10 9.03 10.11
CA ILE A 4 -0.13 8.05 9.63
C ILE A 4 -0.39 7.79 8.15
N LEU A 5 0.61 8.01 7.31
CA LEU A 5 0.58 7.68 5.88
C LEU A 5 1.31 6.35 5.64
N GLY A 6 0.60 5.34 5.14
CA GLY A 6 1.19 4.11 4.62
C GLY A 6 1.23 4.11 3.09
N LEU A 7 2.31 3.62 2.50
CA LEU A 7 2.51 3.50 1.06
C LEU A 7 2.95 2.09 0.65
N ASP A 8 2.34 1.56 -0.40
CA ASP A 8 2.85 0.41 -1.16
C ASP A 8 3.36 0.91 -2.52
N VAL A 9 4.68 0.94 -2.69
CA VAL A 9 5.33 1.58 -3.84
C VAL A 9 5.68 0.56 -4.91
N SER A 10 4.90 0.57 -5.99
CA SER A 10 5.21 -0.12 -7.24
C SER A 10 5.29 0.83 -8.43
N THR A 11 5.94 0.37 -9.49
CA THR A 11 6.09 1.16 -10.73
C THR A 11 4.83 1.11 -11.60
N ALA A 12 3.90 0.20 -11.35
CA ALA A 12 2.65 0.10 -12.12
C ALA A 12 1.51 0.87 -11.44
N CYS A 13 1.45 0.79 -10.12
CA CYS A 13 0.46 1.43 -9.26
C CYS A 13 1.11 1.64 -7.89
N THR A 14 0.81 2.74 -7.21
CA THR A 14 1.25 2.96 -5.82
C THR A 14 0.01 3.13 -4.96
N GLY A 15 -0.17 2.25 -3.98
CA GLY A 15 -1.22 2.38 -2.97
C GLY A 15 -0.84 3.41 -1.91
N TRP A 16 -1.84 4.10 -1.35
CA TRP A 16 -1.65 4.98 -0.20
C TRP A 16 -2.84 4.90 0.75
N CYS A 17 -2.56 4.94 2.05
CA CYS A 17 -3.56 4.88 3.11
C CYS A 17 -3.26 5.93 4.19
N LEU A 18 -4.31 6.60 4.68
CA LEU A 18 -4.25 7.50 5.83
C LEU A 18 -5.06 6.95 6.99
N LEU A 19 -4.40 6.79 8.13
CA LEU A 19 -5.03 6.37 9.39
C LEU A 19 -4.83 7.41 10.49
N GLU A 20 -5.77 7.47 11.42
CA GLU A 20 -5.56 8.10 12.72
C GLU A 20 -4.66 7.23 13.62
N PRO A 21 -4.05 7.81 14.67
CA PRO A 21 -3.28 7.03 15.66
C PRO A 21 -4.06 5.93 16.39
N ASN A 22 -5.39 6.00 16.41
CA ASN A 22 -6.25 4.95 16.94
C ASN A 22 -6.51 3.80 15.93
N GLY A 23 -5.97 3.90 14.70
CA GLY A 23 -6.13 2.92 13.64
C GLY A 23 -7.35 3.13 12.73
N LYS A 24 -8.17 4.16 12.97
CA LYS A 24 -9.35 4.48 12.15
C LYS A 24 -8.95 4.92 10.74
N LEU A 25 -9.63 4.36 9.74
CA LEU A 25 -9.44 4.76 8.35
C LEU A 25 -9.96 6.18 8.06
N ILE A 26 -9.07 7.05 7.56
CA ILE A 26 -9.41 8.39 7.10
C ILE A 26 -9.61 8.42 5.59
N ASN A 27 -8.67 7.84 4.84
CA ASN A 27 -8.75 7.81 3.38
C ASN A 27 -7.85 6.73 2.81
N LEU A 28 -8.22 6.19 1.64
CA LEU A 28 -7.53 5.10 0.97
C LEU A 28 -7.59 5.33 -0.54
N GLY A 29 -6.48 5.10 -1.24
CA GLY A 29 -6.47 5.24 -2.68
C GLY A 29 -5.23 4.71 -3.34
N SER A 30 -5.18 4.90 -4.66
CA SER A 30 -4.09 4.43 -5.49
C SER A 30 -3.66 5.49 -6.51
N ILE A 31 -2.42 5.38 -6.94
CA ILE A 31 -1.80 6.22 -7.96
C ILE A 31 -1.49 5.31 -9.16
N PRO A 32 -2.32 5.30 -10.21
CA PRO A 32 -2.05 4.49 -11.39
C PRO A 32 -0.88 5.08 -12.19
N LEU A 33 0.16 4.28 -12.43
CA LEU A 33 1.42 4.70 -13.05
C LEU A 33 1.70 3.98 -14.38
N GLN A 34 0.86 3.03 -14.79
CA GLN A 34 1.08 2.22 -16.01
C GLN A 34 1.17 3.06 -17.29
N LYS A 35 0.50 4.21 -17.35
CA LYS A 35 0.50 5.11 -18.52
C LYS A 35 1.74 6.00 -18.60
N CYS A 36 2.56 6.07 -17.55
CA CYS A 36 3.77 6.89 -17.51
C CYS A 36 4.94 6.16 -18.16
N LYS A 37 5.68 6.85 -19.03
CA LYS A 37 6.72 6.24 -19.88
C LYS A 37 7.98 5.85 -19.11
N ASN A 38 8.38 6.65 -18.12
CA ASN A 38 9.63 6.48 -17.39
C ASN A 38 9.47 6.76 -15.89
N ALA A 39 10.50 6.42 -15.10
CA ALA A 39 10.49 6.56 -13.65
C ALA A 39 10.32 8.02 -13.18
N TYR A 40 10.85 9.00 -13.91
CA TYR A 40 10.73 10.41 -13.56
C TYR A 40 9.30 10.92 -13.72
N GLN A 41 8.62 10.57 -14.83
CA GLN A 41 7.21 10.89 -15.01
C GLN A 41 6.34 10.26 -13.92
N LYS A 42 6.65 9.01 -13.55
CA LYS A 42 5.97 8.33 -12.44
C LYS A 42 6.19 9.07 -11.13
N ALA A 43 7.43 9.45 -10.84
CA ALA A 43 7.80 10.22 -9.66
C ALA A 43 7.09 11.58 -9.61
N SER A 44 6.95 12.28 -10.73
CA SER A 44 6.18 13.54 -10.79
C SER A 44 4.70 13.34 -10.47
N VAL A 45 4.07 12.26 -10.95
CA VAL A 45 2.67 11.94 -10.61
C VAL A 45 2.53 11.59 -9.13
N VAL A 46 3.47 10.82 -8.57
CA VAL A 46 3.50 10.52 -7.14
C VAL A 46 3.69 11.79 -6.33
N ARG A 47 4.67 12.64 -6.66
CA ARG A 47 4.93 13.92 -5.98
C ARG A 47 3.68 14.78 -5.92
N LYS A 48 2.97 14.95 -7.04
CA LYS A 48 1.72 15.72 -7.07
C LYS A 48 0.69 15.15 -6.10
N ARG A 49 0.53 13.82 -6.02
CA ARG A 49 -0.36 13.20 -5.05
C ARG A 49 0.09 13.47 -3.61
N LEU A 50 1.39 13.37 -3.32
CA LEU A 50 1.91 13.64 -1.98
C LEU A 50 1.68 15.10 -1.57
N GLU A 51 1.87 16.05 -2.49
CA GLU A 51 1.56 17.47 -2.29
C GLU A 51 0.06 17.69 -2.03
N ASP A 52 -0.81 17.05 -2.82
CA ASP A 52 -2.26 17.10 -2.61
C ASP A 52 -2.65 16.57 -1.20
N LEU A 53 -1.97 15.52 -0.72
CA LEU A 53 -2.18 14.98 0.62
C LEU A 53 -1.66 15.94 1.70
N MET A 54 -0.46 16.51 1.51
CA MET A 54 0.12 17.48 2.44
C MET A 54 -0.77 18.71 2.63
N LEU A 55 -1.40 19.20 1.56
CA LEU A 55 -2.31 20.35 1.61
C LEU A 55 -3.62 20.04 2.34
N LYS A 56 -4.08 18.79 2.31
CA LYS A 56 -5.39 18.37 2.86
C LYS A 56 -5.30 17.82 4.27
N TYR A 57 -4.15 17.28 4.64
CA TYR A 57 -4.00 16.43 5.81
C TYR A 57 -2.72 16.77 6.56
N LYS A 58 -2.82 16.85 7.89
CA LYS A 58 -1.65 16.96 8.77
C LYS A 58 -1.04 15.57 8.96
N ILE A 59 -0.05 15.23 8.13
CA ILE A 59 0.68 13.96 8.21
C ILE A 59 1.83 14.09 9.21
N GLY A 60 1.88 13.19 10.20
CA GLY A 60 2.92 13.17 11.24
C GLY A 60 3.94 12.04 11.08
N SER A 61 3.59 10.99 10.32
CA SER A 61 4.51 9.90 10.05
C SER A 61 4.24 9.26 8.69
N VAL A 62 5.30 8.75 8.06
CA VAL A 62 5.24 8.10 6.75
C VAL A 62 5.90 6.73 6.85
N PHE A 63 5.17 5.70 6.42
CA PHE A 63 5.62 4.32 6.39
C PHE A 63 5.50 3.75 4.98
N ILE A 64 6.53 3.05 4.52
CA ILE A 64 6.61 2.52 3.16
C ILE A 64 6.89 1.01 3.22
N GLU A 65 6.26 0.21 2.36
CA GLU A 65 6.65 -1.19 2.24
C GLU A 65 8.12 -1.35 1.79
N GLU A 66 8.86 -2.23 2.47
CA GLU A 66 10.21 -2.61 2.07
C GLU A 66 10.22 -3.39 0.74
N ASN A 67 11.19 -3.08 -0.12
CA ASN A 67 11.40 -3.89 -1.32
C ASN A 67 11.91 -5.29 -0.97
N LEU A 68 11.50 -6.29 -1.76
CA LEU A 68 11.99 -7.65 -1.66
C LEU A 68 13.51 -7.70 -1.95
N GLN A 69 14.32 -8.06 -0.95
CA GLN A 69 15.79 -8.14 -1.08
C GLN A 69 16.31 -9.51 -1.62
N ALA A 70 15.43 -10.44 -1.97
CA ALA A 70 15.82 -11.81 -2.27
C ALA A 70 16.06 -12.05 -3.78
N PHE A 71 17.33 -12.11 -4.19
CA PHE A 71 17.74 -12.67 -5.48
C PHE A 71 17.74 -14.20 -5.39
N ARG A 72 16.61 -14.85 -5.68
CA ARG A 72 16.53 -16.33 -5.74
C ARG A 72 16.06 -16.79 -7.12
N PRO A 73 16.55 -17.94 -7.63
CA PRO A 73 16.04 -18.53 -8.85
C PRO A 73 14.53 -18.72 -8.78
N GLY A 74 13.79 -18.26 -9.80
CA GLY A 74 12.33 -18.35 -9.86
C GLY A 74 11.54 -17.14 -9.32
N LEU A 75 12.21 -16.09 -8.84
CA LEU A 75 11.60 -14.81 -8.48
C LEU A 75 11.72 -13.77 -9.61
N SER A 76 11.17 -12.57 -9.38
CA SER A 76 11.34 -11.40 -10.26
C SER A 76 12.78 -11.24 -10.73
N SER A 77 12.97 -10.91 -12.02
CA SER A 77 14.31 -10.73 -12.57
C SER A 77 15.11 -9.68 -11.77
N ALA A 78 16.43 -9.83 -11.71
CA ALA A 78 17.30 -8.84 -11.06
C ALA A 78 17.05 -7.42 -11.61
N LYS A 79 16.75 -7.30 -12.91
CA LYS A 79 16.35 -6.04 -13.55
C LYS A 79 15.08 -5.46 -12.94
N THR A 80 14.05 -6.28 -12.74
CA THR A 80 12.78 -5.85 -12.12
C THR A 80 12.99 -5.40 -10.68
N LEU A 81 13.75 -6.17 -9.89
CA LEU A 81 14.06 -5.83 -8.50
C LEU A 81 14.82 -4.51 -8.40
N SER A 82 15.84 -4.29 -9.24
CA SER A 82 16.58 -3.02 -9.27
C SER A 82 15.76 -1.84 -9.77
N VAL A 83 14.76 -2.06 -10.63
CA VAL A 83 13.83 -1.00 -11.06
C VAL A 83 12.89 -0.62 -9.90
N LEU A 84 12.34 -1.59 -9.20
CA LEU A 84 11.47 -1.36 -8.05
C LEU A 84 12.22 -0.68 -6.91
N ALA A 85 13.39 -1.19 -6.52
CA ALA A 85 14.21 -0.61 -5.45
C ALA A 85 14.60 0.85 -5.74
N ARG A 86 15.02 1.16 -6.98
CA ARG A 86 15.31 2.54 -7.38
C ARG A 86 14.07 3.43 -7.28
N PHE A 87 12.93 2.95 -7.76
CA PHE A 87 11.70 3.75 -7.73
C PHE A 87 11.18 3.97 -6.30
N ASN A 88 11.26 2.95 -5.44
CA ASN A 88 10.94 3.08 -4.02
C ASN A 88 11.87 4.09 -3.32
N GLY A 89 13.17 4.07 -3.62
CA GLY A 89 14.11 5.09 -3.15
C GLY A 89 13.75 6.51 -3.60
N MET A 90 13.34 6.67 -4.86
CA MET A 90 12.84 7.96 -5.37
C MET A 90 11.60 8.43 -4.60
N VAL A 91 10.61 7.54 -4.39
CA VAL A 91 9.38 7.90 -3.66
C VAL A 91 9.67 8.20 -2.19
N SER A 92 10.62 7.48 -1.58
CA SER A 92 11.08 7.75 -0.21
C SER A 92 11.67 9.15 -0.09
N LEU A 93 12.55 9.55 -1.01
CA LEU A 93 13.09 10.91 -1.06
C LEU A 93 11.98 11.95 -1.26
N LEU A 94 11.04 11.70 -2.16
CA LEU A 94 9.90 12.61 -2.37
C LEU A 94 9.04 12.78 -1.11
N CYS A 95 8.79 11.71 -0.36
CA CYS A 95 8.08 11.81 0.91
C CYS A 95 8.84 12.70 1.90
N HIS A 96 10.16 12.54 2.00
CA HIS A 96 11.00 13.39 2.84
C HIS A 96 10.95 14.85 2.40
N GLU A 97 11.08 15.13 1.11
CA GLU A 97 11.05 16.49 0.57
C GLU A 97 9.70 17.18 0.78
N VAL A 98 8.59 16.46 0.57
CA VAL A 98 7.23 17.00 0.67
C VAL A 98 6.84 17.17 2.13
N PHE A 99 6.94 16.12 2.95
CA PHE A 99 6.40 16.17 4.32
C PHE A 99 7.41 16.64 5.37
N LYS A 100 8.69 16.77 5.02
CA LYS A 100 9.79 17.03 5.96
C LYS A 100 9.89 15.99 7.08
N ILE A 101 9.50 14.75 6.76
CA ILE A 101 9.49 13.59 7.66
C ILE A 101 10.37 12.51 7.04
N GLU A 102 11.24 11.89 7.84
CA GLU A 102 11.98 10.70 7.40
C GLU A 102 11.02 9.49 7.28
N PRO A 103 10.82 8.93 6.08
CA PRO A 103 9.97 7.75 5.92
C PRO A 103 10.61 6.53 6.55
N ARG A 104 9.81 5.69 7.22
CA ARG A 104 10.25 4.41 7.77
C ARG A 104 9.79 3.26 6.88
N HIS A 105 10.65 2.28 6.66
CA HIS A 105 10.27 1.11 5.89
C HIS A 105 9.81 -0.03 6.78
N LEU A 106 8.77 -0.75 6.36
CA LEU A 106 8.26 -1.93 7.06
C LEU A 106 8.29 -3.15 6.18
N ASN A 107 8.80 -4.24 6.77
CA ASN A 107 8.74 -5.54 6.13
C ASN A 107 7.30 -6.05 6.06
N VAL A 108 6.83 -6.43 4.88
CA VAL A 108 5.45 -6.90 4.69
C VAL A 108 5.09 -8.11 5.54
N ASN A 109 6.04 -9.03 5.79
CA ASN A 109 5.78 -10.19 6.65
C ASN A 109 5.74 -9.81 8.13
N ALA A 110 6.58 -8.86 8.54
CA ALA A 110 6.51 -8.31 9.89
C ALA A 110 5.19 -7.58 10.11
N ALA A 111 4.76 -6.74 9.16
CA ALA A 111 3.48 -6.04 9.21
C ALA A 111 2.30 -7.01 9.35
N ARG A 112 2.24 -8.04 8.50
CA ARG A 112 1.20 -9.09 8.60
C ARG A 112 1.21 -9.82 9.95
N LYS A 113 2.40 -10.09 10.51
CA LYS A 113 2.55 -10.71 11.82
C LYS A 113 2.05 -9.79 12.94
N THR A 114 2.41 -8.50 12.92
CA THR A 114 1.93 -7.49 13.86
C THR A 114 0.40 -7.43 13.88
N LEU A 115 -0.23 -7.52 12.71
CA LEU A 115 -1.68 -7.50 12.56
C LEU A 115 -2.37 -8.84 12.81
N GLY A 116 -1.62 -9.90 13.13
CA GLY A 116 -2.18 -11.23 13.35
C GLY A 116 -2.80 -11.89 12.11
N ILE A 117 -2.42 -11.47 10.90
CA ILE A 117 -2.96 -12.01 9.64
C ILE A 117 -2.48 -13.44 9.43
N ARG A 118 -3.39 -14.41 9.52
CA ARG A 118 -3.10 -15.84 9.37
C ARG A 118 -3.40 -16.32 7.95
N LEU A 119 -2.36 -16.51 7.16
CA LEU A 119 -2.48 -17.00 5.78
C LEU A 119 -2.55 -18.53 5.72
N ILE A 120 -3.58 -19.05 5.04
CA ILE A 120 -3.70 -20.48 4.72
C ILE A 120 -2.91 -20.75 3.44
N ARG A 121 -1.99 -21.71 3.46
CA ARG A 121 -1.19 -22.05 2.27
C ARG A 121 -2.06 -22.75 1.23
N LYS A 122 -1.77 -22.52 -0.06
CA LYS A 122 -2.50 -23.16 -1.19
C LYS A 122 -2.56 -24.69 -1.10
N LYS A 123 -1.47 -25.33 -0.63
CA LYS A 123 -1.42 -26.79 -0.41
C LYS A 123 -2.38 -27.31 0.67
N HIS A 124 -2.94 -26.41 1.49
CA HIS A 124 -3.95 -26.69 2.51
C HIS A 124 -5.31 -26.09 2.14
N GLY A 125 -5.57 -25.88 0.84
CA GLY A 125 -6.85 -25.33 0.36
C GLY A 125 -6.98 -23.80 0.49
N GLY A 126 -5.91 -23.10 0.86
CA GLY A 126 -5.94 -21.64 0.97
C GLY A 126 -6.13 -20.94 -0.38
N LYS A 127 -6.90 -19.85 -0.38
CA LYS A 127 -7.03 -18.91 -1.52
C LYS A 127 -5.68 -18.28 -1.85
N PRO A 128 -5.50 -17.64 -3.02
CA PRO A 128 -4.30 -16.84 -3.29
C PRO A 128 -4.05 -15.81 -2.17
N THR A 129 -2.80 -15.60 -1.78
CA THR A 129 -2.41 -14.70 -0.67
C THR A 129 -3.07 -13.33 -0.77
N LYS A 130 -3.01 -12.71 -1.96
CA LYS A 130 -3.63 -11.40 -2.20
C LYS A 130 -5.13 -11.37 -1.93
N ASN A 131 -5.85 -12.47 -2.19
CA ASN A 131 -7.29 -12.55 -1.94
C ASN A 131 -7.56 -12.68 -0.44
N GLN A 132 -6.75 -13.45 0.29
CA GLN A 132 -6.90 -13.58 1.75
C GLN A 132 -6.65 -12.25 2.46
N ILE A 133 -5.65 -11.49 2.02
CA ILE A 133 -5.35 -10.16 2.59
C ILE A 133 -6.45 -9.16 2.23
N PHE A 134 -6.95 -9.19 0.98
CA PHE A 134 -8.08 -8.38 0.57
C PHE A 134 -9.34 -8.66 1.39
N GLU A 135 -9.69 -9.93 1.59
CA GLU A 135 -10.84 -10.35 2.41
C GLU A 135 -10.66 -9.86 3.85
N TRP A 136 -9.49 -10.08 4.46
CA TRP A 136 -9.18 -9.61 5.81
C TRP A 136 -9.32 -8.08 5.95
N ALA A 137 -8.78 -7.32 5.00
CA ALA A 137 -8.85 -5.85 5.02
C ALA A 137 -10.28 -5.37 4.77
N SER A 138 -11.03 -6.03 3.89
CA SER A 138 -12.42 -5.70 3.60
C SER A 138 -13.31 -5.93 4.81
N ASP A 139 -13.17 -7.07 5.49
CA ASP A 139 -13.94 -7.37 6.71
C ASP A 139 -13.68 -6.31 7.78
N ARG A 140 -12.42 -5.88 7.94
CA ARG A 140 -12.08 -4.83 8.89
C ARG A 140 -12.66 -3.47 8.50
N ILE A 141 -12.48 -3.07 7.25
CA ILE A 141 -12.97 -1.77 6.75
C ILE A 141 -14.50 -1.73 6.79
N GLU A 142 -15.20 -2.82 6.49
CA GLU A 142 -16.67 -2.89 6.58
C GLU A 142 -17.17 -2.67 8.02
N ASN A 143 -16.44 -3.15 9.03
CA ASN A 143 -16.77 -2.88 10.43
C ASN A 143 -16.55 -1.42 10.84
N GLU A 144 -15.58 -0.73 10.22
CA GLU A 144 -15.29 0.69 10.48
C GLU A 144 -16.18 1.63 9.67
N ILE A 145 -16.47 1.26 8.41
CA ILE A 145 -17.20 2.03 7.41
C ILE A 145 -18.16 1.07 6.68
N PRO A 146 -19.36 0.81 7.25
CA PRO A 146 -20.33 -0.09 6.63
C PRO A 146 -20.71 0.36 5.23
N GLY A 147 -20.71 -0.58 4.28
CA GLY A 147 -21.01 -0.34 2.87
C GLY A 147 -19.86 0.26 2.06
N TYR A 148 -18.61 0.19 2.53
CA TYR A 148 -17.46 0.70 1.80
C TYR A 148 -17.34 0.05 0.41
N GLN A 149 -17.27 0.86 -0.63
CA GLN A 149 -17.21 0.40 -2.01
C GLN A 149 -15.77 0.42 -2.52
N TRP A 150 -15.22 -0.77 -2.76
CA TRP A 150 -13.93 -0.90 -3.44
C TRP A 150 -14.01 -0.47 -4.91
N PRO A 151 -12.93 0.08 -5.48
CA PRO A 151 -12.91 0.43 -6.90
C PRO A 151 -13.21 -0.77 -7.80
N ILE A 152 -14.18 -0.59 -8.69
CA ILE A 152 -14.55 -1.57 -9.72
C ILE A 152 -14.22 -1.04 -11.11
N LYS A 153 -14.03 -1.94 -12.07
CA LYS A 153 -13.91 -1.64 -13.48
C LYS A 153 -14.79 -2.56 -14.31
N ILE A 154 -15.29 -2.03 -15.41
CA ILE A 154 -16.05 -2.79 -16.40
C ILE A 154 -15.08 -3.32 -17.46
N LEU A 155 -15.11 -4.63 -17.70
CA LEU A 155 -14.30 -5.26 -18.74
C LEU A 155 -14.80 -4.83 -20.12
N LYS A 156 -13.90 -4.26 -20.92
CA LYS A 156 -14.25 -3.69 -22.24
C LYS A 156 -14.22 -4.70 -23.39
N SER A 157 -13.60 -5.86 -23.20
CA SER A 157 -13.39 -6.84 -24.27
C SER A 157 -13.21 -8.26 -23.73
N GLY A 158 -13.28 -9.23 -24.63
CA GLY A 158 -13.16 -10.66 -24.33
C GLY A 158 -14.47 -11.32 -23.90
N PRO A 159 -14.44 -12.63 -23.57
CA PRO A 159 -15.64 -13.41 -23.23
C PRO A 159 -16.43 -12.91 -22.01
N ARG A 160 -15.84 -12.00 -21.23
CA ARG A 160 -16.41 -11.41 -20.01
C ARG A 160 -16.68 -9.91 -20.16
N ALA A 161 -16.72 -9.39 -21.39
CA ALA A 161 -17.02 -7.98 -21.63
C ALA A 161 -18.37 -7.59 -21.00
N GLY A 162 -18.44 -6.39 -20.42
CA GLY A 162 -19.60 -5.89 -19.67
C GLY A 162 -19.65 -6.35 -18.20
N GLN A 163 -18.82 -7.30 -17.78
CA GLN A 163 -18.76 -7.72 -16.38
C GLN A 163 -18.02 -6.69 -15.51
N GLU A 164 -18.59 -6.39 -14.34
CA GLU A 164 -17.93 -5.64 -13.28
C GLU A 164 -16.95 -6.54 -12.52
N VAL A 165 -15.72 -6.07 -12.38
CA VAL A 165 -14.68 -6.75 -11.60
C VAL A 165 -13.95 -5.73 -10.73
N LEU A 166 -13.36 -6.19 -9.62
CA LEU A 166 -12.48 -5.34 -8.82
C LEU A 166 -11.36 -4.75 -9.68
N ASP A 167 -11.10 -3.45 -9.51
CA ASP A 167 -9.91 -2.85 -10.09
C ASP A 167 -8.67 -3.48 -9.44
N SER A 168 -7.67 -3.73 -10.27
CA SER A 168 -6.37 -4.23 -9.82
C SER A 168 -5.71 -3.32 -8.79
N SER A 169 -5.96 -2.00 -8.84
CA SER A 169 -5.41 -1.03 -7.89
C SER A 169 -5.88 -1.26 -6.45
N THR A 170 -6.98 -1.99 -6.27
CA THR A 170 -7.51 -2.38 -4.97
C THR A 170 -6.50 -3.19 -4.15
N TYR A 171 -5.68 -4.02 -4.80
CA TYR A 171 -4.68 -4.80 -4.09
C TYR A 171 -3.55 -3.90 -3.55
N ASP A 172 -3.08 -2.94 -4.36
CA ASP A 172 -2.07 -1.97 -3.90
C ASP A 172 -2.62 -1.09 -2.76
N MET A 173 -3.90 -0.72 -2.82
CA MET A 173 -4.60 -0.03 -1.71
C MET A 173 -4.58 -0.86 -0.43
N VAL A 174 -4.94 -2.14 -0.52
CA VAL A 174 -4.96 -3.05 0.63
C VAL A 174 -3.57 -3.22 1.23
N ASP A 175 -2.53 -3.39 0.41
CA ASP A 175 -1.16 -3.51 0.90
C ASP A 175 -0.72 -2.22 1.62
N ALA A 176 -1.07 -1.03 1.10
CA ALA A 176 -0.82 0.24 1.78
C ALA A 176 -1.59 0.39 3.11
N TYR A 177 -2.84 -0.10 3.19
CA TYR A 177 -3.62 -0.16 4.43
C TYR A 177 -2.96 -1.06 5.48
N VAL A 178 -2.48 -2.23 5.08
CA VAL A 178 -1.73 -3.15 5.95
C VAL A 178 -0.47 -2.49 6.51
N ILE A 179 0.28 -1.77 5.68
CA ILE A 179 1.48 -1.04 6.12
C ILE A 179 1.12 0.07 7.12
N ALA A 180 0.12 0.91 6.81
CA ALA A 180 -0.31 1.99 7.69
C ALA A 180 -0.79 1.46 9.04
N LEU A 181 -1.59 0.39 9.04
CA LEU A 181 -2.16 -0.16 10.27
C LEU A 181 -1.08 -0.82 11.12
N ALA A 182 -0.16 -1.59 10.53
CA ALA A 182 0.96 -2.15 11.26
C ALA A 182 1.85 -1.07 11.88
N ALA A 183 2.02 0.06 11.19
CA ALA A 183 2.73 1.21 11.73
C ALA A 183 2.05 1.81 12.96
N VAL A 184 0.72 1.95 12.96
CA VAL A 184 -0.05 2.39 14.13
C VAL A 184 0.24 1.51 15.35
N TYR A 185 0.18 0.18 15.20
CA TYR A 185 0.50 -0.74 16.30
C TYR A 185 1.94 -0.59 16.79
N ASN A 186 2.91 -0.49 15.87
CA ASN A 186 4.32 -0.35 16.24
C ASN A 186 4.60 0.97 16.98
N LEU A 187 3.93 2.07 16.60
CA LEU A 187 4.06 3.36 17.28
C LEU A 187 3.50 3.30 18.69
N ASN A 188 2.29 2.78 18.86
CA ASN A 188 1.64 2.67 20.18
C ASN A 188 2.45 1.77 21.13
N MET A 189 3.00 0.66 20.63
CA MET A 189 3.90 -0.20 21.43
C MET A 189 5.22 0.49 21.82
N SER A 190 5.72 1.44 21.03
CA SER A 190 6.96 2.18 21.36
C SER A 190 6.71 3.21 22.46
N GLU A 191 5.54 3.85 22.45
CA GLU A 191 5.11 4.81 23.48
C GLU A 191 4.90 4.13 24.83
N GLU A 192 4.33 2.92 24.86
CA GLU A 192 4.14 2.15 26.10
C GLU A 192 5.44 1.69 26.76
N ASN A 193 6.53 1.58 25.99
CA ASN A 193 7.84 1.11 26.45
C ASN A 193 8.85 2.25 26.72
N SER A 194 8.45 3.51 26.59
CA SER A 194 9.28 4.71 26.82
C SER A 194 8.92 5.37 28.16
#